data_AF-A0A7S2QZA3-F1
#
_entry.id   AF-A0A7S2QZA3-F1
#
_cell.length_a   1.000
_cell.length_b   1.000
_cell.length_c   1.000
_cell.angle_alpha   90.00
_cell.angle_beta   90.00
_cell.angle_gamma   90.00
#
_symmetry.space_group_name_H-M   'P 1'
#
loop_
_entity.id
_entity.type
_entity.pdbx_description
1 polymer ?
#
loop_
_entity_poly.entity_id
_entity_poly.type
_entity_poly.pdbx_seq_one_letter_code
_entity_poly.pdbx_strand_id
1 'polypeptide(L)'
;SLVHQFLPYAEHVVVADETFFGTVFRHSKYCTKHHNTNFLHLEFDSWENEMEVRDKRKCIMPEPDRCGRSPTTLTMDYLPVLELSEDLFARKVRNINSEKNVNVVDKLCTVLYYNVNVCFM
;
A
#
# COMPACT_ATOMS: atom_id res chain seq x y z
N SER A 1 -3.81 23.96 -17.03
CA SER A 1 -3.16 22.65 -16.79
C SER A 1 -4.18 21.72 -16.16
N LEU A 2 -4.25 20.46 -16.57
CA LEU A 2 -5.17 19.46 -16.02
C LEU A 2 -5.10 19.39 -14.49
N VAL A 3 -3.90 19.49 -13.92
CA VAL A 3 -3.68 19.47 -12.46
C VAL A 3 -4.55 20.52 -11.75
N HIS A 4 -4.53 21.77 -12.23
CA HIS A 4 -5.31 22.85 -11.61
C HIS A 4 -6.82 22.69 -11.79
N GLN A 5 -7.26 21.97 -12.82
CA GLN A 5 -8.68 21.65 -13.04
C GLN A 5 -9.13 20.45 -12.21
N PHE A 6 -8.23 19.51 -11.94
CA PHE A 6 -8.53 18.26 -11.25
C PHE A 6 -8.40 18.39 -9.72
N LEU A 7 -7.60 19.34 -9.20
CA LEU A 7 -7.45 19.59 -7.77
C LEU A 7 -8.79 19.85 -7.03
N PRO A 8 -9.67 20.76 -7.49
CA PRO A 8 -10.95 21.00 -6.81
C PRO A 8 -11.86 19.76 -6.77
N TYR A 9 -11.77 18.90 -7.78
CA TYR A 9 -12.48 17.62 -7.80
C TYR A 9 -11.89 16.66 -6.76
N ALA A 10 -10.57 16.55 -6.70
CA ALA A 10 -9.86 15.64 -5.79
C ALA A 10 -10.10 15.94 -4.30
N GLU A 11 -10.36 17.20 -3.94
CA GLU A 11 -10.74 17.62 -2.58
C GLU A 11 -12.03 16.96 -2.07
N HIS A 12 -12.88 16.47 -2.98
CA HIS A 12 -14.16 15.85 -2.68
C HIS A 12 -14.17 14.33 -2.91
N VAL A 13 -13.00 13.73 -3.18
CA VAL A 13 -12.85 12.29 -3.43
C VAL A 13 -12.32 11.58 -2.19
N VAL A 14 -12.94 10.45 -1.84
CA VAL A 14 -12.46 9.57 -0.77
C VAL A 14 -11.22 8.81 -1.25
N VAL A 15 -10.13 8.87 -0.46
CA VAL A 15 -8.81 8.30 -0.81
C VAL A 15 -8.30 8.84 -2.16
N ALA A 16 -8.24 10.17 -2.25
CA ALA A 16 -7.86 10.86 -3.48
C ALA A 16 -6.45 10.48 -3.97
N ASP A 17 -5.53 10.13 -3.07
CA ASP A 17 -4.15 9.76 -3.39
C ASP A 17 -4.04 8.48 -4.24
N GLU A 18 -4.97 7.53 -4.10
CA GLU A 18 -4.99 6.29 -4.91
C GLU A 18 -5.36 6.54 -6.38
N THR A 19 -6.03 7.65 -6.70
CA THR A 19 -6.55 7.92 -8.06
C THR A 19 -5.95 9.17 -8.69
N PHE A 20 -5.52 10.15 -7.89
CA PHE A 20 -5.09 11.46 -8.36
C PHE A 20 -3.87 11.39 -9.27
N PHE A 21 -2.78 10.83 -8.77
CA PHE A 21 -1.52 10.77 -9.52
C PHE A 21 -1.67 9.92 -10.78
N GLY A 22 -2.35 8.78 -10.68
CA GLY A 22 -2.63 7.92 -11.84
C GLY A 22 -3.41 8.65 -12.93
N THR A 23 -4.45 9.39 -12.55
CA THR A 23 -5.29 10.15 -13.49
C THR A 23 -4.51 11.30 -14.14
N VAL A 24 -3.84 12.11 -13.32
CA VAL A 24 -3.04 13.25 -13.80
C VAL A 24 -1.93 12.78 -14.73
N PHE A 25 -1.22 11.71 -14.36
CA PHE A 25 -0.08 11.22 -15.13
C PHE A 25 -0.51 10.70 -16.51
N ARG A 26 -1.59 9.90 -16.56
CA ARG A 26 -2.14 9.32 -17.80
C ARG A 26 -2.62 10.36 -18.80
N HIS A 27 -3.03 11.54 -18.34
CA HIS A 27 -3.50 12.64 -19.17
C HIS A 27 -2.46 13.78 -19.28
N SER A 28 -1.24 13.56 -18.80
CA SER A 28 -0.13 14.49 -18.96
C SER A 28 0.66 14.20 -20.23
N LYS A 29 1.54 15.14 -20.61
CA LYS A 29 2.55 14.92 -21.66
C LYS A 29 3.53 13.78 -21.38
N TYR A 30 3.53 13.22 -20.17
CA TYR A 30 4.39 12.13 -19.74
C TYR A 30 3.69 10.77 -19.75
N CYS A 31 2.48 10.66 -20.32
CA CYS A 31 1.70 9.41 -20.30
C CYS A 31 2.47 8.19 -20.83
N THR A 32 3.38 8.37 -21.78
CA THR A 32 4.23 7.31 -22.36
C THR A 32 5.39 6.87 -21.45
N LYS A 33 5.59 7.54 -20.31
CA LYS A 33 6.62 7.25 -19.31
C LYS A 33 6.06 6.50 -18.10
N HIS A 34 4.81 6.05 -18.16
CA HIS A 34 4.18 5.32 -17.06
C HIS A 34 4.70 3.89 -17.00
N HIS A 35 5.32 3.53 -15.89
CA HIS A 35 5.58 2.14 -15.53
C HIS A 35 4.51 1.69 -14.56
N ASN A 36 3.78 0.62 -14.89
CA ASN A 36 2.67 0.12 -14.07
C ASN A 36 3.16 -0.76 -12.91
N THR A 37 4.19 -0.29 -12.21
CA THR A 37 4.84 -0.98 -11.09
C THR A 37 5.28 0.10 -10.10
N ASN A 38 4.92 -0.06 -8.83
CA ASN A 38 5.32 0.83 -7.74
C ASN A 38 6.42 0.23 -6.84
N PHE A 39 6.93 -0.97 -7.20
CA PHE A 39 7.95 -1.72 -6.46
C PHE A 39 7.62 -1.94 -4.99
N LEU A 40 6.33 -2.05 -4.67
CA LEU A 40 5.84 -2.16 -3.31
C LEU A 40 4.99 -3.42 -3.17
N HIS A 41 5.52 -4.36 -2.41
CA HIS A 41 4.80 -5.54 -1.97
C HIS A 41 3.71 -5.14 -0.97
N LEU A 42 2.48 -5.52 -1.30
CA LEU A 42 1.26 -5.21 -0.55
C LEU A 42 0.34 -6.43 -0.57
N GLU A 43 0.19 -7.07 0.59
CA GLU A 43 -0.81 -8.10 0.78
C GLU A 43 -2.06 -7.49 1.40
N PHE A 44 -3.22 -7.81 0.83
CA PHE A 44 -4.52 -7.37 1.34
C PHE A 44 -5.30 -8.55 1.91
N ASP A 45 -5.87 -8.34 3.08
CA ASP A 45 -6.89 -9.23 3.62
C ASP A 45 -8.26 -8.98 2.96
N SER A 46 -9.26 -9.67 3.46
CA SER A 46 -10.68 -9.59 3.13
C SER A 46 -11.20 -8.15 3.23
N TRP A 47 -12.25 -7.86 2.45
CA TRP A 47 -12.91 -6.56 2.55
C TRP A 47 -13.69 -6.45 3.86
N GLU A 48 -13.78 -5.25 4.43
CA GLU A 48 -14.43 -5.08 5.73
C GLU A 48 -15.94 -5.42 5.71
N ASN A 49 -16.60 -5.33 4.55
CA ASN A 49 -17.99 -5.73 4.40
C ASN A 49 -18.18 -7.27 4.43
N GLU A 50 -17.12 -8.03 4.15
CA GLU A 50 -17.09 -9.51 4.20
C GLU A 50 -16.82 -10.02 5.62
N MET A 51 -16.42 -9.14 6.55
CA MET A 51 -16.09 -9.50 7.93
C MET A 51 -17.32 -9.51 8.83
N GLU A 52 -17.37 -10.47 9.77
CA GLU A 52 -18.41 -10.53 10.81
C GLU A 52 -18.32 -9.36 11.80
N VAL A 53 -17.10 -8.96 12.14
CA VAL A 53 -16.82 -7.82 13.03
C VAL A 53 -16.16 -6.73 12.20
N ARG A 54 -16.91 -5.63 11.98
CA ARG A 54 -16.50 -4.54 11.09
C ARG A 54 -15.83 -3.39 11.85
N ASP A 55 -14.68 -2.94 11.37
CA ASP A 55 -14.05 -1.67 11.71
C ASP A 55 -14.79 -0.52 11.02
N LYS A 56 -15.62 0.18 11.78
CA LYS A 56 -16.41 1.33 11.31
C LYS A 56 -15.56 2.42 10.66
N ARG A 57 -14.26 2.52 10.97
CA ARG A 57 -13.35 3.50 10.37
C ARG A 57 -13.05 3.22 8.91
N LYS A 58 -13.28 1.99 8.42
CA LYS A 58 -13.07 1.62 7.01
C LYS A 58 -14.35 1.69 6.17
N CYS A 59 -15.50 1.81 6.81
CA CYS A 59 -16.82 1.94 6.17
C CYS A 59 -17.33 3.39 6.29
N ILE A 60 -16.55 4.35 5.79
CA ILE A 60 -16.85 5.80 5.94
C ILE A 60 -17.99 6.23 5.01
N MET A 61 -18.24 5.46 3.94
CA MET A 61 -19.29 5.76 2.98
C MET A 61 -20.68 5.50 3.57
N PRO A 62 -21.69 6.31 3.20
CA PRO A 62 -23.07 6.11 3.65
C PRO A 62 -23.66 4.75 3.23
N GLU A 63 -23.19 4.21 2.12
CA GLU A 63 -23.62 2.90 1.61
C GLU A 63 -22.87 1.79 2.36
N PRO A 64 -23.58 0.89 3.07
CA PRO A 64 -22.98 -0.06 4.01
C PRO A 64 -22.11 -1.15 3.35
N ASP A 65 -22.24 -1.34 2.04
CA ASP A 65 -21.44 -2.30 1.26
C ASP A 65 -20.18 -1.68 0.64
N ARG A 66 -19.96 -0.37 0.83
CA ARG A 66 -18.76 0.34 0.37
C ARG A 66 -17.77 0.55 1.51
N CYS A 67 -17.19 -0.54 1.96
CA CYS A 67 -16.09 -0.50 2.91
C CYS A 67 -14.74 -0.66 2.22
N GLY A 68 -13.72 0.03 2.73
CA GLY A 68 -12.34 -0.18 2.33
C GLY A 68 -11.75 -1.44 2.97
N ARG A 69 -10.50 -1.72 2.60
CA ARG A 69 -9.64 -2.73 3.23
C ARG A 69 -8.30 -2.11 3.59
N SER A 70 -7.54 -2.79 4.43
CA SER A 70 -6.20 -2.35 4.79
C SER A 70 -5.20 -3.46 4.54
N PRO A 71 -3.93 -3.14 4.23
CA PRO A 71 -2.91 -4.16 4.07
C PRO A 71 -2.74 -5.00 5.33
N THR A 72 -2.50 -6.29 5.13
CA THR A 72 -2.21 -7.27 6.18
C THR A 72 -0.89 -6.91 6.87
N THR A 73 -0.79 -7.24 8.15
CA THR A 73 0.48 -7.10 8.87
C THR A 73 1.39 -8.26 8.47
N LEU A 74 2.51 -7.96 7.82
CA LEU A 74 3.47 -8.96 7.40
C LEU A 74 4.13 -9.62 8.61
N THR A 75 4.22 -10.94 8.54
CA THR A 75 4.85 -11.83 9.53
C THR A 75 5.94 -12.68 8.85
N MET A 76 6.72 -13.45 9.61
CA MET A 76 7.90 -14.17 9.08
C MET A 76 7.56 -15.26 8.04
N ASP A 77 6.34 -15.75 8.04
CA ASP A 77 5.77 -16.66 7.03
C ASP A 77 5.69 -16.02 5.63
N TYR A 78 5.69 -14.70 5.52
CA TYR A 78 5.76 -14.00 4.23
C TYR A 78 7.19 -13.91 3.66
N LEU A 79 8.22 -14.30 4.41
CA LEU A 79 9.61 -14.17 3.97
C LEU A 79 9.89 -14.86 2.61
N PRO A 80 9.45 -16.09 2.34
CA PRO A 80 9.67 -16.73 1.04
C PRO A 80 8.99 -16.00 -0.11
N VAL A 81 7.83 -15.39 0.13
CA VAL A 81 7.10 -14.60 -0.88
C VAL A 81 7.86 -13.32 -1.19
N LEU A 82 8.41 -12.67 -0.16
CA LEU A 82 9.19 -11.44 -0.30
C LEU A 82 10.55 -11.68 -0.97
N GLU A 83 11.21 -12.80 -0.68
CA GLU A 83 12.45 -13.21 -1.36
C GLU A 83 12.25 -13.45 -2.87
N LEU A 84 11.05 -13.88 -3.26
CA LEU A 84 10.67 -14.10 -4.66
C LEU A 84 10.06 -12.86 -5.32
N SER A 85 9.69 -11.85 -4.54
CA SER A 85 9.16 -10.61 -5.08
C SER A 85 10.28 -9.80 -5.75
N GLU A 86 9.99 -9.23 -6.92
CA GLU A 86 10.83 -8.21 -7.56
C GLU A 86 10.58 -6.81 -6.97
N ASP A 87 9.87 -6.73 -5.83
CA ASP A 87 9.55 -5.48 -5.16
C ASP A 87 10.74 -4.97 -4.32
N LEU A 88 10.87 -3.65 -4.25
CA LEU A 88 11.93 -2.99 -3.48
C LEU A 88 11.49 -2.68 -2.04
N PHE A 89 10.18 -2.61 -1.81
CA PHE A 89 9.58 -2.21 -0.55
C PHE A 89 8.46 -3.17 -0.16
N ALA A 90 8.14 -3.27 1.14
CA ALA A 90 7.01 -4.03 1.62
C ALA A 90 6.29 -3.30 2.77
N ARG A 91 4.96 -3.44 2.85
CA ARG A 91 4.15 -2.96 3.99
C ARG A 91 2.92 -3.86 4.20
N LYS A 92 2.34 -3.98 5.39
CA LYS A 92 2.53 -3.22 6.64
C LYS A 92 3.30 -4.06 7.67
N VAL A 93 4.28 -3.48 8.35
CA VAL A 93 5.03 -4.18 9.41
C VAL A 93 4.61 -3.62 10.77
N ARG A 94 4.42 -4.49 11.78
CA ARG A 94 4.10 -4.07 13.16
C ARG A 94 5.29 -4.34 14.06
N ASN A 95 5.88 -3.30 14.63
CA ASN A 95 6.85 -3.45 15.71
C ASN A 95 6.09 -3.71 17.01
N ILE A 96 5.99 -4.98 17.40
CA ILE A 96 5.59 -5.34 18.77
C ILE A 96 6.89 -5.46 19.54
N ASN A 97 7.03 -4.69 20.63
CA ASN A 97 8.19 -4.58 21.55
C ASN A 97 8.62 -5.91 22.22
N SER A 98 8.68 -7.01 21.48
CA SER A 98 9.37 -8.22 21.87
C SER A 98 10.72 -8.23 21.17
N GLU A 99 11.79 -8.46 21.93
CA GLU A 99 13.19 -8.54 21.46
C GLU A 99 13.40 -9.53 20.29
N LYS A 100 12.39 -10.33 19.92
CA LYS A 100 12.38 -11.23 18.77
C LYS A 100 11.98 -10.57 17.44
N ASN A 101 11.32 -9.40 17.44
CA ASN A 101 10.79 -8.76 16.24
C ASN A 101 11.73 -7.73 15.59
N VAL A 102 12.73 -7.22 16.32
CA VAL A 102 13.80 -6.39 15.73
C VAL A 102 14.51 -7.20 14.63
N ASN A 103 14.71 -8.49 14.85
CA ASN A 103 15.21 -9.44 13.83
C ASN A 103 14.26 -9.67 12.65
N VAL A 104 12.94 -9.44 12.80
CA VAL A 104 11.96 -9.63 11.71
C VAL A 104 12.05 -8.46 10.75
N VAL A 105 12.03 -7.23 11.28
CA VAL A 105 12.26 -6.02 10.48
C VAL A 105 13.63 -6.08 9.84
N ASP A 106 14.69 -6.39 10.62
CA ASP A 106 16.05 -6.47 10.09
C ASP A 106 16.21 -7.59 9.05
N LYS A 107 15.61 -8.77 9.21
CA LYS A 107 15.68 -9.84 8.19
C LYS A 107 14.85 -9.53 6.95
N LEU A 108 13.64 -8.99 7.11
CA LEU A 108 12.81 -8.53 5.99
C LEU A 108 13.51 -7.40 5.23
N CYS A 109 14.17 -6.48 5.94
CA CYS A 109 15.04 -5.46 5.36
C CYS A 109 16.30 -6.07 4.70
N THR A 110 16.94 -7.08 5.33
CA THR A 110 18.20 -7.69 4.85
C THR A 110 17.99 -8.48 3.55
N VAL A 111 16.83 -9.10 3.36
CA VAL A 111 16.48 -9.73 2.07
C VAL A 111 16.41 -8.69 0.95
N LEU A 112 15.81 -7.53 1.20
CA LEU A 112 15.77 -6.41 0.24
C LEU A 112 17.18 -5.82 -0.02
N TYR A 113 18.09 -5.92 0.95
CA TYR A 113 19.47 -5.42 0.86
C TYR A 113 20.35 -6.11 -0.20
N TYR A 114 20.08 -7.37 -0.55
CA TYR A 114 20.85 -8.04 -1.62
C TYR A 114 20.46 -7.56 -3.02
N ASN A 115 19.35 -6.85 -3.18
CA ASN A 115 18.84 -6.41 -4.49
C ASN A 115 18.58 -4.91 -4.66
N VAL A 116 18.68 -4.05 -3.63
CA VAL A 116 19.03 -2.60 -3.66
C VAL A 116 18.66 -1.98 -2.30
N ASN A 117 19.57 -1.19 -1.71
CA ASN A 117 19.43 -0.51 -0.42
C ASN A 117 18.16 0.35 -0.30
N VAL A 118 17.05 -0.14 0.26
CA VAL A 118 16.09 0.76 0.95
C VAL A 118 15.25 0.03 2.00
N CYS A 119 15.39 0.43 3.28
CA CYS A 119 14.36 0.23 4.30
C CYS A 119 14.06 1.60 4.91
N PHE A 120 12.83 2.10 4.78
CA PHE A 120 12.38 3.29 5.51
C PHE A 120 11.26 2.93 6.46
N MET A 121 11.54 3.24 7.72
CA MET A 121 10.68 3.13 8.90
C MET A 121 9.67 4.27 8.95
#